data_AF-A0A849SFV6-F1
#
_entry.id   AF-A0A849SFV6-F1
#
_cell.length_a   1.000
_cell.length_b   1.000
_cell.length_c   1.000
_cell.angle_alpha   90.00
_cell.angle_beta   90.00
_cell.angle_gamma   90.00
#
_symmetry.space_group_name_H-M   'P 1'
#
loop_
_entity.id
_entity.type
_entity.pdbx_description
1 polymer ?
#
loop_
_entity_poly.entity_id
_entity_poly.type
_entity_poly.pdbx_seq_one_letter_code
_entity_poly.pdbx_strand_id
1 'polypeptide(L)'
;MPSYSLSHLSDRVLLRDLASLVATDRTTTASLLAHLAEVEARQLYRPAAYSSMLAYCVGELRLSEHEAFNRIHAARTAREYPVLFAAIADGRLNLTAVRML
;
A
#
# COMPACT_ATOMS: atom_id res chain seq x y z
N MET A 1 6.42 -7.95 24.32
CA MET A 1 5.41 -7.25 23.49
C MET A 1 5.92 -5.85 23.21
N PRO A 2 5.75 -5.30 21.99
CA PRO A 2 6.08 -3.90 21.77
C PRO A 2 5.20 -3.05 22.70
N SER A 3 5.84 -2.20 23.52
CA SER A 3 5.14 -1.22 24.34
C SER A 3 4.75 -0.06 23.43
N TYR A 4 3.46 0.17 23.23
CA TYR A 4 2.95 1.33 22.48
C TYR A 4 3.01 2.64 23.28
N SER A 5 3.70 2.65 24.43
CA SER A 5 3.91 3.85 25.24
C SER A 5 5.15 4.61 24.79
N LEU A 6 4.95 5.84 24.31
CA LEU A 6 6.02 6.74 23.83
C LEU A 6 6.33 7.88 24.81
N SER A 7 5.78 7.85 26.03
CA SER A 7 5.93 8.93 27.02
C SER A 7 7.35 9.19 27.51
N HIS A 8 8.28 8.28 27.21
CA HIS A 8 9.69 8.38 27.53
C HIS A 8 10.52 9.10 26.44
N LEU A 9 9.91 9.42 25.29
CA LEU A 9 10.57 10.15 24.21
C LEU A 9 10.42 11.65 24.38
N SER A 10 11.47 12.41 24.05
CA SER A 10 11.36 13.85 23.89
C SER A 10 10.57 14.21 22.62
N ASP A 11 9.89 15.36 22.61
CA ASP A 11 9.12 15.86 21.47
C ASP A 11 9.89 15.85 20.15
N ARG A 12 11.16 16.29 20.17
CA ARG A 12 12.02 16.32 18.97
C ARG A 12 12.26 14.92 18.38
N VAL A 13 12.48 13.94 19.25
CA VAL A 13 12.67 12.54 18.85
C VAL A 13 11.36 11.98 18.30
N LEU A 14 10.25 12.21 19.00
CA LEU A 14 8.93 11.76 18.57
C LEU A 14 8.55 12.28 17.19
N LEU A 15 8.76 13.58 16.91
CA LEU A 15 8.46 14.18 15.62
C LEU A 15 9.36 13.66 14.49
N ARG A 16 10.66 13.50 14.75
CA ARG A 16 11.61 12.93 13.78
C ARG A 16 11.24 11.50 13.42
N ASP A 17 10.94 10.70 14.44
CA ASP A 17 10.64 9.28 14.26
C ASP A 17 9.29 9.11 13.54
N LEU A 18 8.29 9.93 13.86
CA LEU A 18 7.02 9.99 13.12
C LEU A 18 7.23 10.35 11.64
N ALA A 19 8.02 11.38 11.34
CA ALA A 19 8.30 11.75 9.95
C ALA A 19 9.01 10.62 9.18
N SER A 20 9.90 9.89 9.85
CA SER A 20 10.61 8.74 9.28
C SER A 20 9.66 7.56 9.04
N LEU A 21 8.73 7.31 9.97
CA LEU A 21 7.68 6.29 9.81
C LEU A 21 6.77 6.63 8.64
N VAL A 22 6.37 7.89 8.46
CA VAL A 22 5.55 8.31 7.32
C VAL A 22 6.28 8.10 5.98
N ALA A 23 7.58 8.39 5.90
CA ALA A 23 8.36 8.10 4.70
C ALA A 23 8.46 6.58 4.43
N THR A 24 8.64 5.79 5.48
CA THR A 24 8.67 4.33 5.40
C THR A 24 7.30 3.76 4.98
N ASP A 25 6.21 4.31 5.49
CA ASP A 25 4.84 3.90 5.14
C ASP A 25 4.53 4.14 3.66
N ARG A 26 4.98 5.28 3.11
CA ARG A 26 4.84 5.60 1.68
C ARG A 26 5.61 4.62 0.78
N THR A 27 6.87 4.37 1.10
CA THR A 27 7.70 3.41 0.34
C THR A 27 7.16 1.98 0.45
N THR A 28 6.65 1.59 1.62
CA THR A 28 5.96 0.31 1.85
C THR A 28 4.69 0.22 1.03
N THR A 29 3.89 1.29 0.98
CA THR A 29 2.68 1.37 0.16
C THR A 29 2.99 1.22 -1.33
N ALA A 30 3.99 1.93 -1.85
CA ALA A 30 4.41 1.79 -3.24
C ALA A 30 4.85 0.35 -3.56
N SER A 31 5.61 -0.27 -2.66
CA SER A 31 6.05 -1.66 -2.78
C SER A 31 4.87 -2.63 -2.78
N LEU A 32 3.90 -2.44 -1.86
CA LEU A 32 2.68 -3.24 -1.80
C LEU A 32 1.90 -3.16 -3.11
N LEU A 33 1.72 -1.97 -3.68
CA LEU A 33 1.02 -1.79 -4.95
C LEU A 33 1.74 -2.50 -6.10
N ALA A 34 3.07 -2.45 -6.16
CA ALA A 34 3.84 -3.16 -7.17
C ALA A 34 3.63 -4.69 -7.06
N HIS A 35 3.60 -5.24 -5.85
CA HIS A 35 3.32 -6.66 -5.64
C HIS A 35 1.89 -7.04 -6.03
N LEU A 36 0.90 -6.23 -5.64
CA LEU A 36 -0.49 -6.47 -6.04
C LEU A 36 -0.66 -6.44 -7.56
N ALA A 37 0.00 -5.50 -8.23
CA ALA A 37 -0.01 -5.39 -9.68
C ALA A 37 0.56 -6.65 -10.36
N GLU A 38 1.66 -7.18 -9.83
CA GLU A 38 2.29 -8.39 -10.37
C GLU A 38 1.48 -9.66 -10.08
N VAL A 39 0.92 -9.78 -8.88
CA VAL A 39 0.00 -10.86 -8.48
C VAL A 39 -1.20 -10.92 -9.42
N GLU A 40 -1.78 -9.76 -9.74
CA GLU A 40 -2.92 -9.67 -10.66
C GLU A 40 -2.51 -9.98 -12.11
N ALA A 41 -1.39 -9.43 -12.58
CA ALA A 41 -0.89 -9.66 -13.93
C ALA A 41 -0.59 -11.14 -14.21
N ARG A 42 -0.06 -11.85 -13.22
CA ARG A 42 0.20 -13.29 -13.27
C ARG A 42 -1.01 -14.14 -12.88
N GLN A 43 -2.12 -13.51 -12.48
CA GLN A 43 -3.34 -14.15 -12.00
C GLN A 43 -3.10 -15.16 -10.86
N LEU A 44 -2.16 -14.86 -9.94
CA LEU A 44 -1.78 -15.76 -8.84
C LEU A 44 -2.89 -15.97 -7.81
N TYR A 45 -3.95 -15.15 -7.85
CA TYR A 45 -5.17 -15.38 -7.08
C TYR A 45 -5.95 -16.62 -7.55
N ARG A 46 -5.79 -17.07 -8.81
CA ARG A 46 -6.50 -18.25 -9.33
C ARG A 46 -5.99 -19.56 -8.72
N PRO A 47 -4.67 -19.86 -8.70
CA PRO A 47 -4.15 -21.04 -7.99
C PRO A 47 -4.48 -21.04 -6.49
N ALA A 48 -4.66 -19.85 -5.89
CA ALA A 48 -5.11 -19.70 -4.51
C ALA A 48 -6.63 -19.90 -4.32
N ALA A 49 -7.35 -20.41 -5.33
CA ALA A 49 -8.79 -20.70 -5.32
C ALA A 49 -9.72 -19.47 -5.15
N TYR A 50 -9.26 -18.28 -5.53
CA TYR A 50 -10.10 -17.08 -5.55
C TYR A 50 -10.62 -16.76 -6.96
N SER A 51 -11.88 -16.33 -7.04
CA SER A 51 -12.56 -15.99 -8.30
C SER A 51 -12.08 -14.68 -8.94
N SER A 52 -11.48 -13.79 -8.15
CA SER A 52 -10.98 -12.49 -8.59
C SER A 52 -9.89 -11.95 -7.64
N MET A 53 -9.16 -10.93 -8.10
CA MET A 53 -8.20 -10.21 -7.27
C MET A 53 -8.85 -9.55 -6.04
N LEU A 54 -10.08 -9.05 -6.18
CA LEU A 54 -10.85 -8.47 -5.07
C LEU A 54 -11.14 -9.54 -4.00
N ALA A 55 -11.62 -10.71 -4.42
CA ALA A 55 -11.89 -11.82 -3.51
C ALA A 55 -10.62 -12.29 -2.79
N TYR A 56 -9.48 -12.32 -3.49
CA TYR A 56 -8.18 -12.64 -2.90
C TYR A 56 -7.74 -11.61 -1.86
N CYS A 57 -7.81 -10.32 -2.17
CA CYS A 57 -7.45 -9.26 -1.24
C CYS A 57 -8.31 -9.27 0.04
N VAL A 58 -9.62 -9.53 -0.08
CA VAL A 58 -10.52 -9.58 1.08
C VAL A 58 -10.37 -10.89 1.86
N GLY A 59 -10.31 -12.02 1.17
CA GLY A 59 -10.25 -13.34 1.81
C GLY A 59 -8.88 -13.67 2.39
N GLU A 60 -7.82 -13.52 1.58
CA GLU A 60 -6.46 -13.92 1.95
C GLU A 60 -5.74 -12.80 2.69
N LEU A 61 -5.73 -11.58 2.11
CA LEU A 61 -4.99 -10.45 2.67
C LEU A 61 -5.76 -9.68 3.75
N ARG A 62 -7.01 -10.09 4.04
CA ARG A 62 -7.89 -9.52 5.08
C ARG A 62 -8.11 -8.00 4.96
N LEU A 63 -8.00 -7.47 3.74
CA LEU A 63 -8.31 -6.08 3.46
C LEU A 63 -9.83 -5.89 3.49
N SER A 64 -10.28 -4.70 3.90
CA SER A 64 -11.69 -4.34 3.66
C SER A 64 -11.95 -4.25 2.16
N GLU A 65 -13.19 -4.45 1.72
CA GLU A 65 -13.54 -4.38 0.29
C GLU A 65 -13.18 -3.02 -0.33
N HIS A 66 -13.45 -1.93 0.39
CA HIS A 66 -13.09 -0.58 -0.05
C HIS A 66 -11.56 -0.39 -0.17
N GLU A 67 -10.83 -0.92 0.80
CA GLU A 67 -9.37 -0.89 0.80
C GLU A 67 -8.77 -1.68 -0.36
N ALA A 68 -9.28 -2.90 -0.59
CA ALA A 68 -8.88 -3.75 -1.69
C ALA A 68 -9.15 -3.09 -3.03
N PHE A 69 -10.36 -2.53 -3.23
CA PHE A 69 -10.72 -1.84 -4.46
C PHE A 69 -9.77 -0.67 -4.76
N ASN A 70 -9.52 0.20 -3.79
CA ASN A 70 -8.64 1.36 -3.97
C ASN A 70 -7.20 0.94 -4.31
N ARG A 71 -6.67 -0.08 -3.61
CA ARG A 71 -5.32 -0.58 -3.84
C ARG A 71 -5.18 -1.31 -5.18
N ILE A 72 -6.17 -2.11 -5.58
CA ILE A 72 -6.18 -2.77 -6.90
C ILE A 72 -6.21 -1.72 -8.01
N HIS A 73 -7.07 -0.71 -7.91
CA HIS A 73 -7.11 0.38 -8.88
C HIS A 73 -5.75 1.08 -8.98
N ALA A 74 -5.19 1.53 -7.85
CA ALA A 74 -3.90 2.20 -7.84
C ALA A 74 -2.75 1.32 -8.37
N ALA A 75 -2.77 0.01 -8.06
CA ALA A 75 -1.79 -0.94 -8.56
C ALA A 75 -1.87 -1.09 -10.09
N ARG A 76 -3.08 -1.17 -10.65
CA ARG A 76 -3.30 -1.22 -12.11
C ARG A 76 -2.82 0.06 -12.79
N THR A 77 -3.24 1.23 -12.29
CA THR A 77 -2.83 2.53 -12.83
C THR A 77 -1.31 2.70 -12.76
N ALA A 78 -0.69 2.35 -11.63
CA ALA A 78 0.77 2.44 -11.48
C ALA A 78 1.53 1.43 -12.34
N ARG A 79 0.95 0.28 -12.67
CA ARG A 79 1.53 -0.66 -13.64
C ARG A 79 1.49 -0.14 -15.06
N GLU A 80 0.43 0.59 -15.44
CA GLU A 80 0.33 1.27 -16.73
C GLU A 80 1.30 2.46 -16.81
N TYR A 81 1.45 3.20 -15.70
CA TYR A 81 2.35 4.35 -15.57
C TYR A 81 3.37 4.14 -14.43
N PRO A 82 4.48 3.39 -14.65
CA PRO A 82 5.43 3.00 -13.60
C PRO A 82 6.02 4.16 -12.78
N VAL A 83 6.06 5.37 -13.34
CA VAL A 83 6.50 6.59 -12.63
C VAL A 83 5.66 6.88 -11.38
N LEU A 84 4.41 6.40 -11.33
CA LEU A 84 3.52 6.58 -10.19
C LEU A 84 4.01 5.84 -8.94
N PHE A 85 4.71 4.70 -9.07
CA PHE A 85 5.29 4.02 -7.90
C PHE A 85 6.31 4.91 -7.18
N ALA A 86 7.22 5.54 -7.94
CA ALA A 86 8.19 6.47 -7.39
C ALA A 86 7.51 7.72 -6.81
N ALA A 87 6.49 8.26 -7.51
CA ALA A 87 5.74 9.41 -7.01
C ALA A 87 5.02 9.12 -5.68
N ILE A 88 4.50 7.91 -5.49
CA ILE A 88 3.91 7.48 -4.21
C ILE A 88 5.00 7.31 -3.14
N ALA A 89 6.11 6.62 -3.47
CA ALA A 89 7.21 6.37 -2.55
C ALA A 89 7.83 7.66 -2.00
N ASP A 90 8.00 8.67 -2.85
CA ASP A 90 8.52 9.99 -2.47
C ASP A 90 7.47 10.88 -1.79
N GLY A 91 6.21 10.48 -1.77
CA GLY A 91 5.09 11.24 -1.20
C GLY A 91 4.58 12.40 -2.06
N ARG A 92 4.95 12.44 -3.34
CA ARG A 92 4.40 13.41 -4.32
C ARG A 92 2.95 13.10 -4.67
N LEU A 93 2.56 11.83 -4.59
CA LEU A 93 1.17 11.37 -4.76
C LEU A 93 0.77 10.48 -3.58
N ASN A 94 -0.53 10.47 -3.27
CA ASN A 94 -1.13 9.53 -2.34
C ASN A 94 -2.12 8.62 -3.09
N LEU A 95 -2.57 7.53 -2.43
CA LEU A 95 -3.51 6.56 -3.00
C LEU A 95 -4.79 7.20 -3.54
N THR A 96 -5.34 8.17 -2.83
CA THR A 96 -6.56 8.88 -3.24
C THR A 96 -6.35 9.66 -4.53
N ALA A 97 -5.21 10.34 -4.66
CA ALA A 97 -4.86 11.08 -5.88
C ALA A 97 -4.69 10.14 -7.09
N VAL A 98 -4.06 8.98 -6.90
CA VAL A 98 -3.87 7.99 -7.97
C VAL A 98 -5.20 7.39 -8.41
N ARG A 99 -6.16 7.21 -7.50
CA ARG A 99 -7.51 6.72 -7.84
C ARG A 99 -8.29 7.67 -8.76
N MET A 100 -7.93 8.95 -8.80
CA MET A 100 -8.60 9.95 -9.63
C MET A 100 -8.01 10.08 -11.05
N LEU A 101 -6.96 9.31 -11.35
CA LEU A 101 -6.33 9.20 -12.68
C LEU A 101 -6.96 8.05 -13.46
#